data_AF-A0A355SWZ4-F1
#
_entry.id   AF-A0A355SWZ4-F1
#
_cell.length_a   1.000
_cell.length_b   1.000
_cell.length_c   1.000
_cell.angle_alpha   90.00
_cell.angle_beta   90.00
_cell.angle_gamma   90.00
#
_symmetry.space_group_name_H-M   'P 1'
#
loop_
_entity.id
_entity.type
_entity.pdbx_description
1 polymer ?
#
loop_
_entity_poly.entity_id
_entity_poly.type
_entity_poly.pdbx_seq_one_letter_code
_entity_poly.pdbx_strand_id
1 'polypeptide(L)'
;MAKADYYETLGVSRDATADELKKSYRKKAVKYHPDKNPDDAAAEAKFKEISEAYDALKDPDKRAAYDRYGHAAFQNGGMGRAGGAGAGGGGGFHDPFDMFREAFGGGGGGGGGGGGIFDEFFGGGGGGQSAGGAAHGSDLRYDLEISLEEAAKGTEKEIRYRRPIECKKCHGSGSEPGSKKIICPTCGGAGQVTSNRGFISFRQACPSCHGAGQTIEKPCTNCRGEGREMETSTVKVRIPAGVATGSKLRSSGKGEAGQMGGQAGDLYIIVHVKEHELFERHDHDLYCEVPIKFTLAALGGSINVPTLFTQGALKIPAGTQTGTTFRLRGQGIPHLRGNGKGDLLIRVQVEVPTKLSSEQKKKLEDYAEACGDPANPMSDSFVAKAKKFFK
;
A
#
# COMPACT_ATOMS: atom_id res chain seq x y z
N MET A 1 4.55 -48.43 6.65
CA MET A 1 5.62 -47.98 7.58
C MET A 1 5.03 -46.90 8.46
N ALA A 2 5.32 -46.89 9.76
CA ALA A 2 4.86 -45.81 10.64
C ALA A 2 5.44 -44.47 10.17
N LYS A 3 4.63 -43.41 10.09
CA LYS A 3 5.11 -42.05 9.78
C LYS A 3 6.14 -41.63 10.85
N ALA A 4 7.19 -40.92 10.43
CA ALA A 4 8.21 -40.39 11.34
C ALA A 4 7.62 -39.33 12.26
N ASP A 5 8.09 -39.28 13.51
CA ASP A 5 7.64 -38.32 14.51
C ASP A 5 7.89 -36.88 14.00
N TYR A 6 6.95 -35.96 14.22
CA TYR A 6 7.06 -34.57 13.74
C TYR A 6 8.23 -33.82 14.41
N TYR A 7 8.56 -34.14 15.65
CA TYR A 7 9.72 -33.55 16.33
C TYR A 7 11.03 -34.06 15.71
N GLU A 8 11.10 -35.33 15.32
CA GLU A 8 12.24 -35.91 14.59
C GLU A 8 12.35 -35.33 13.17
N THR A 9 11.22 -35.17 12.50
CA THR A 9 11.12 -34.58 11.15
C THR A 9 11.64 -33.14 11.16
N LEU A 10 11.31 -32.36 12.19
CA LEU A 10 11.87 -31.03 12.40
C LEU A 10 13.25 -31.05 13.06
N GLY A 11 13.72 -32.16 13.60
CA GLY A 11 15.01 -32.29 14.28
C GLY A 11 15.11 -31.44 15.55
N VAL A 12 14.01 -31.38 16.31
CA VAL A 12 13.90 -30.63 17.57
C VAL A 12 13.48 -31.55 18.72
N SER A 13 13.71 -31.12 19.96
CA SER A 13 13.20 -31.81 21.14
C SER A 13 11.68 -31.67 21.26
N ARG A 14 11.02 -32.60 21.98
CA ARG A 14 9.59 -32.49 22.34
C ARG A 14 9.29 -31.27 23.20
N ASP A 15 10.28 -30.79 23.95
CA ASP A 15 10.18 -29.59 24.79
C ASP A 15 10.51 -28.28 24.02
N ALA A 16 10.67 -28.35 22.69
CA ALA A 16 11.07 -27.19 21.89
C ALA A 16 10.07 -26.03 22.01
N THR A 17 10.62 -24.83 22.13
CA THR A 17 9.85 -23.57 22.14
C THR A 17 9.32 -23.25 20.74
N ALA A 18 8.31 -22.37 20.64
CA ALA A 18 7.76 -21.93 19.36
C ALA A 18 8.83 -21.29 18.45
N ASP A 19 9.80 -20.59 19.02
CA ASP A 19 10.91 -19.96 18.30
C ASP A 19 11.91 -21.01 17.76
N GLU A 20 12.18 -22.07 18.52
CA GLU A 20 13.03 -23.18 18.06
C GLU A 20 12.38 -23.97 16.93
N LEU A 21 11.07 -24.23 17.02
CA LEU A 21 10.28 -24.85 15.95
C LEU A 21 10.35 -24.01 14.66
N LYS A 22 10.12 -22.70 14.77
CA LYS A 22 10.17 -21.75 13.64
C LYS A 22 11.57 -21.67 13.04
N LYS A 23 12.62 -21.65 13.86
CA LYS A 23 14.01 -21.60 13.42
C LYS A 23 14.41 -22.88 12.70
N SER A 24 14.01 -24.05 13.22
CA SER A 24 14.31 -25.33 12.58
C SER A 24 13.56 -25.49 11.26
N TYR A 25 12.27 -25.15 11.23
CA TYR A 25 11.47 -25.14 10.01
C TYR A 25 12.10 -24.27 8.92
N ARG A 26 12.47 -23.02 9.23
CA ARG A 26 13.14 -22.13 8.25
C ARG A 26 14.43 -22.72 7.70
N LYS A 27 15.26 -23.32 8.56
CA LYS A 27 16.53 -23.95 8.16
C LYS A 27 16.29 -25.13 7.19
N LYS A 28 15.28 -25.96 7.47
CA LYS A 28 14.96 -27.13 6.63
C LYS A 28 14.17 -26.75 5.37
N ALA A 29 13.25 -25.81 5.45
CA ALA A 29 12.50 -25.28 4.31
C ALA A 29 13.41 -24.67 3.25
N VAL A 30 14.44 -23.90 3.67
CA VAL A 30 15.44 -23.38 2.73
C VAL A 30 16.31 -24.51 2.15
N LYS A 31 16.64 -25.54 2.96
CA LYS A 31 17.47 -26.67 2.50
C LYS A 31 16.76 -27.53 1.45
N TYR A 32 15.47 -27.76 1.61
CA TYR A 32 14.66 -28.62 0.73
C TYR A 32 13.74 -27.81 -0.21
N HIS A 33 13.99 -26.51 -0.38
CA HIS A 33 13.17 -25.67 -1.26
C HIS A 33 13.30 -26.14 -2.71
N PRO A 34 12.19 -26.18 -3.48
CA PRO A 34 12.20 -26.56 -4.90
C PRO A 34 13.19 -25.73 -5.73
N ASP A 35 13.25 -24.42 -5.53
CA ASP A 35 14.19 -23.54 -6.24
C ASP A 35 15.68 -23.87 -6.00
N LYS A 36 16.01 -24.48 -4.85
CA LYS A 36 17.40 -24.89 -4.54
C LYS A 36 17.69 -26.33 -4.92
N ASN A 37 16.65 -27.13 -5.15
CA ASN A 37 16.74 -28.54 -5.52
C ASN A 37 15.76 -28.81 -6.69
N PRO A 38 15.99 -28.20 -7.87
CA PRO A 38 15.14 -28.45 -9.03
C PRO A 38 15.19 -29.93 -9.42
N ASP A 39 14.04 -30.51 -9.74
CA ASP A 39 13.83 -31.90 -10.18
C ASP A 39 14.22 -33.02 -9.18
N ASP A 40 14.41 -32.70 -7.89
CA ASP A 40 14.65 -33.69 -6.83
C ASP A 40 13.34 -34.08 -6.11
N ALA A 41 12.73 -35.18 -6.54
CA ALA A 41 11.51 -35.72 -5.93
C ALA A 41 11.68 -36.10 -4.44
N ALA A 42 12.89 -36.42 -3.98
CA ALA A 42 13.16 -36.72 -2.59
C ALA A 42 13.25 -35.44 -1.73
N ALA A 43 13.75 -34.33 -2.30
CA ALA A 43 13.71 -33.02 -1.64
C ALA A 43 12.27 -32.50 -1.52
N GLU A 44 11.45 -32.67 -2.56
CA GLU A 44 10.03 -32.29 -2.54
C GLU A 44 9.24 -33.09 -1.49
N ALA A 45 9.44 -34.42 -1.43
CA ALA A 45 8.81 -35.26 -0.42
C ALA A 45 9.17 -34.82 1.02
N LYS A 46 10.47 -34.55 1.27
CA LYS A 46 10.92 -34.05 2.57
C LYS A 46 10.36 -32.67 2.89
N PHE A 47 10.24 -31.80 1.90
CA PHE A 47 9.65 -30.48 2.09
C PHE A 47 8.18 -30.56 2.51
N LYS A 48 7.41 -31.48 1.90
CA LYS A 48 6.01 -31.77 2.29
C LYS A 48 5.93 -32.28 3.73
N GLU A 49 6.78 -33.24 4.12
CA GLU A 49 6.83 -33.78 5.48
C GLU A 49 7.19 -32.71 6.53
N ILE A 50 8.18 -31.86 6.23
CA ILE A 50 8.60 -30.77 7.12
C ILE A 50 7.50 -29.72 7.30
N SER A 51 6.75 -29.44 6.24
CA SER A 51 5.63 -28.50 6.27
C SER A 51 4.46 -29.05 7.09
N GLU A 52 4.11 -30.33 6.90
CA GLU A 52 3.11 -31.04 7.70
C GLU A 52 3.48 -31.03 9.20
N ALA A 53 4.74 -31.33 9.52
CA ALA A 53 5.24 -31.33 10.89
C ALA A 53 5.17 -29.95 11.56
N TYR A 54 5.55 -28.89 10.83
CA TYR A 54 5.50 -27.53 11.37
C TYR A 54 4.06 -27.04 11.57
N ASP A 55 3.14 -27.37 10.65
CA ASP A 55 1.73 -26.98 10.78
C ASP A 55 1.01 -27.66 11.94
N ALA A 56 1.39 -28.90 12.26
CA ALA A 56 0.88 -29.62 13.43
C ALA A 56 1.46 -29.07 14.75
N LEU A 57 2.74 -28.67 14.76
CA LEU A 57 3.44 -28.26 16.00
C LEU A 57 3.43 -26.75 16.29
N LYS A 58 3.14 -25.89 15.31
CA LYS A 58 3.12 -24.43 15.50
C LYS A 58 1.93 -23.93 16.33
N ASP A 59 0.82 -24.66 16.26
CA ASP A 59 -0.43 -24.33 16.94
C ASP A 59 -0.49 -25.07 18.30
N PRO A 60 -0.68 -24.37 19.43
CA PRO A 60 -0.67 -25.00 20.74
C PRO A 60 -1.71 -26.11 20.91
N ASP A 61 -2.90 -25.97 20.32
CA ASP A 61 -3.98 -26.94 20.44
C ASP A 61 -3.71 -28.18 19.58
N LYS A 62 -3.22 -27.99 18.36
CA LYS A 62 -2.80 -29.09 17.47
C LYS A 62 -1.58 -29.83 18.02
N ARG A 63 -0.61 -29.11 18.60
CA ARG A 63 0.54 -29.69 19.27
C ARG A 63 0.09 -30.55 20.45
N ALA A 64 -0.79 -30.04 21.30
CA ALA A 64 -1.33 -30.80 22.43
C ALA A 64 -2.16 -32.02 21.99
N ALA A 65 -2.81 -31.98 20.81
CA ALA A 65 -3.49 -33.14 20.24
C ALA A 65 -2.50 -34.18 19.69
N TYR A 66 -1.44 -33.73 19.01
CA TYR A 66 -0.35 -34.58 18.53
C TYR A 66 0.39 -35.26 19.69
N ASP A 67 0.70 -34.53 20.76
CA ASP A 67 1.40 -35.08 21.93
C ASP A 67 0.57 -36.14 22.65
N ARG A 68 -0.77 -36.06 22.57
CA ARG A 68 -1.70 -37.02 23.20
C ARG A 68 -2.00 -38.24 22.35
N TYR A 69 -2.12 -38.09 21.03
CA TYR A 69 -2.63 -39.14 20.13
C TYR A 69 -1.70 -39.47 18.96
N GLY A 70 -0.54 -38.82 18.85
CA GLY A 70 0.40 -38.97 17.74
C GLY A 70 -0.23 -38.64 16.39
N HIS A 71 0.21 -39.29 15.33
CA HIS A 71 -0.32 -39.08 13.98
C HIS A 71 -1.81 -39.47 13.83
N ALA A 72 -2.38 -40.26 14.75
CA ALA A 72 -3.79 -40.62 14.74
C ALA A 72 -4.71 -39.41 14.99
N ALA A 73 -4.20 -38.34 15.61
CA ALA A 73 -4.92 -37.07 15.77
C ALA A 73 -5.38 -36.45 14.45
N PHE A 74 -4.73 -36.81 13.33
CA PHE A 74 -4.94 -36.17 12.03
C PHE A 74 -5.29 -37.16 10.89
N GLN A 75 -5.40 -38.47 11.17
CA GLN A 75 -5.68 -39.49 10.13
C GLN A 75 -7.17 -39.78 9.92
N ASN A 76 -8.01 -39.59 10.93
CA ASN A 76 -9.46 -39.65 10.78
C ASN A 76 -9.96 -38.21 10.66
N GLY A 77 -10.35 -37.79 9.44
CA GLY A 77 -10.96 -36.49 9.22
C GLY A 77 -12.08 -36.23 10.22
N GLY A 78 -11.81 -35.41 11.25
CA GLY A 78 -12.73 -35.26 12.36
C GLY A 78 -12.12 -34.72 13.66
N MET A 79 -11.66 -33.46 13.64
CA MET A 79 -11.97 -32.55 14.74
C MET A 79 -12.78 -31.39 14.16
N GLY A 80 -14.00 -31.72 13.71
CA GLY A 80 -14.89 -30.78 13.03
C GLY A 80 -15.94 -31.44 12.13
N ARG A 81 -16.69 -32.45 12.62
CA ARG A 81 -18.03 -32.84 12.13
C ARG A 81 -18.53 -34.08 12.88
N ALA A 82 -19.46 -33.89 13.80
CA ALA A 82 -20.33 -34.94 14.29
C ALA A 82 -21.77 -34.42 14.23
N GLY A 83 -22.54 -34.90 13.24
CA GLY A 83 -23.96 -34.56 13.09
C GLY A 83 -24.53 -34.79 11.67
N GLY A 84 -24.68 -36.06 11.27
CA GLY A 84 -25.79 -36.58 10.42
C GLY A 84 -25.88 -36.25 8.92
N ALA A 85 -25.65 -37.30 8.08
CA ALA A 85 -26.28 -37.68 6.79
C ALA A 85 -26.51 -36.61 5.69
N GLY A 86 -26.14 -36.77 4.41
CA GLY A 86 -25.65 -37.89 3.58
C GLY A 86 -25.64 -37.43 2.10
N ALA A 87 -24.99 -38.20 1.23
CA ALA A 87 -24.85 -38.04 -0.24
C ALA A 87 -24.03 -36.83 -0.70
N GLY A 88 -23.06 -36.88 -1.62
CA GLY A 88 -22.62 -37.87 -2.59
C GLY A 88 -22.02 -37.10 -3.78
N GLY A 89 -20.78 -37.44 -4.20
CA GLY A 89 -20.08 -36.87 -5.37
C GLY A 89 -19.36 -35.54 -5.07
N GLY A 90 -18.15 -35.25 -5.51
CA GLY A 90 -17.24 -35.85 -6.48
C GLY A 90 -16.37 -34.72 -7.03
N GLY A 91 -15.03 -34.83 -6.93
CA GLY A 91 -14.04 -33.90 -7.51
C GLY A 91 -13.61 -32.75 -6.57
N GLY A 92 -12.34 -32.39 -6.41
CA GLY A 92 -11.08 -32.89 -6.96
C GLY A 92 -9.94 -32.44 -6.02
N PHE A 93 -8.87 -33.21 -5.94
CA PHE A 93 -7.66 -32.87 -5.19
C PHE A 93 -7.01 -31.64 -5.81
N HIS A 94 -6.98 -30.52 -5.10
CA HIS A 94 -6.16 -29.37 -5.47
C HIS A 94 -4.72 -29.59 -4.97
N ASP A 95 -3.77 -29.82 -5.89
CA ASP A 95 -2.83 -28.73 -6.21
C ASP A 95 -2.10 -28.00 -5.07
N PRO A 96 -1.30 -28.59 -4.14
CA PRO A 96 -0.60 -27.79 -3.11
C PRO A 96 0.28 -26.66 -3.67
N PHE A 97 0.72 -26.77 -4.94
CA PHE A 97 1.41 -25.70 -5.65
C PHE A 97 0.51 -24.51 -6.03
N ASP A 98 -0.79 -24.74 -6.28
CA ASP A 98 -1.76 -23.67 -6.53
C ASP A 98 -2.08 -22.92 -5.24
N MET A 99 -2.15 -23.65 -4.11
CA MET A 99 -2.35 -23.04 -2.79
C MET A 99 -1.17 -22.16 -2.35
N PHE A 100 0.07 -22.48 -2.76
CA PHE A 100 1.23 -21.63 -2.50
C PHE A 100 1.32 -20.43 -3.45
N ARG A 101 0.91 -20.59 -4.71
CA ARG A 101 0.84 -19.46 -5.67
C ARG A 101 -0.24 -18.46 -5.28
N GLU A 102 -1.34 -18.92 -4.71
CA GLU A 102 -2.43 -18.10 -4.19
C GLU A 102 -2.09 -17.47 -2.82
N ALA A 103 -1.30 -18.15 -1.98
CA ALA A 103 -0.87 -17.61 -0.69
C ALA A 103 0.38 -16.69 -0.77
N PHE A 104 1.26 -16.86 -1.77
CA PHE A 104 2.57 -16.20 -1.82
C PHE A 104 3.00 -15.69 -3.22
N GLY A 105 2.25 -15.96 -4.30
CA GLY A 105 2.64 -15.66 -5.68
C GLY A 105 2.20 -14.28 -6.23
N GLY A 106 1.77 -13.36 -5.38
CA GLY A 106 1.49 -11.96 -5.75
C GLY A 106 2.73 -11.07 -5.56
N GLY A 107 3.77 -11.28 -6.37
CA GLY A 107 5.00 -10.50 -6.28
C GLY A 107 4.91 -9.16 -7.02
N GLY A 108 4.59 -8.07 -6.30
CA GLY A 108 5.03 -6.72 -6.67
C GLY A 108 3.95 -5.63 -6.59
N GLY A 109 4.02 -4.81 -5.53
CA GLY A 109 3.45 -3.46 -5.51
C GLY A 109 2.30 -3.23 -4.53
N GLY A 110 2.46 -2.19 -3.71
CA GLY A 110 1.49 -1.49 -2.87
C GLY A 110 0.02 -1.94 -2.86
N GLY A 111 -0.48 -2.19 -1.65
CA GLY A 111 -1.76 -1.65 -1.18
C GLY A 111 -3.05 -2.06 -1.88
N GLY A 112 -3.88 -2.82 -1.16
CA GLY A 112 -5.33 -2.76 -1.26
C GLY A 112 -5.98 -3.80 -2.18
N GLY A 113 -7.02 -4.46 -1.66
CA GLY A 113 -7.93 -5.28 -2.45
C GLY A 113 -7.76 -6.77 -2.25
N GLY A 114 -8.33 -7.30 -1.16
CA GLY A 114 -8.42 -8.73 -0.89
C GLY A 114 -9.57 -9.06 0.06
N GLY A 115 -10.63 -8.27 0.03
CA GLY A 115 -11.94 -8.71 0.51
C GLY A 115 -12.56 -9.58 -0.59
N GLY A 116 -13.04 -10.76 -0.24
CA GLY A 116 -13.85 -11.52 -1.19
C GLY A 116 -14.18 -12.97 -0.82
N ILE A 117 -13.29 -13.74 -0.17
CA ILE A 117 -13.55 -15.19 -0.01
C ILE A 117 -13.16 -15.76 1.38
N PHE A 118 -12.15 -15.20 2.06
CA PHE A 118 -11.74 -15.73 3.38
C PHE A 118 -12.62 -15.23 4.56
N ASP A 119 -13.33 -14.10 4.39
CA ASP A 119 -14.28 -13.57 5.38
C ASP A 119 -15.63 -14.31 5.37
N GLU A 120 -16.00 -14.96 4.27
CA GLU A 120 -17.31 -15.62 4.13
C GLU A 120 -17.31 -17.07 4.61
N PHE A 121 -16.15 -17.72 4.71
CA PHE A 121 -16.05 -19.13 5.11
C PHE A 121 -15.56 -19.35 6.57
N PHE A 122 -14.82 -18.40 7.15
CA PHE A 122 -14.27 -18.51 8.52
C PHE A 122 -15.00 -17.67 9.58
N GLY A 123 -16.09 -16.97 9.23
CA GLY A 123 -16.89 -16.15 10.14
C GLY A 123 -17.93 -16.91 10.99
N GLY A 124 -17.70 -18.19 11.29
CA GLY A 124 -18.71 -19.10 11.84
C GLY A 124 -18.28 -19.88 13.08
N GLY A 125 -17.93 -19.21 14.18
CA GLY A 125 -17.86 -19.89 15.48
C GLY A 125 -16.98 -19.23 16.54
N GLY A 126 -17.61 -18.65 17.58
CA GLY A 126 -17.01 -18.62 18.91
C GLY A 126 -16.31 -17.34 19.35
N GLY A 127 -17.00 -16.20 19.25
CA GLY A 127 -16.65 -15.01 20.00
C GLY A 127 -17.92 -14.20 20.24
N GLY A 128 -18.50 -14.32 21.43
CA GLY A 128 -19.49 -13.36 21.91
C GLY A 128 -18.80 -12.01 22.14
N GLN A 129 -18.35 -11.33 21.09
CA GLN A 129 -18.14 -9.89 21.15
C GLN A 129 -19.53 -9.28 21.24
N SER A 130 -19.82 -8.70 22.40
CA SER A 130 -20.93 -7.80 22.62
C SER A 130 -21.01 -6.80 21.46
N ALA A 131 -21.97 -6.99 20.55
CA ALA A 131 -22.26 -6.09 19.43
C ALA A 131 -22.94 -4.78 19.87
N GLY A 132 -22.85 -4.45 21.16
CA GLY A 132 -23.29 -3.20 21.77
C GLY A 132 -22.22 -2.45 22.53
N GLY A 133 -20.95 -2.82 22.37
CA GLY A 133 -19.81 -2.14 22.98
C GLY A 133 -19.40 -0.87 22.24
N ALA A 134 -18.64 -0.01 22.93
CA ALA A 134 -18.00 1.16 22.34
C ALA A 134 -17.16 0.76 21.11
N ALA A 135 -17.58 1.15 19.91
CA ALA A 135 -16.87 0.83 18.67
C ALA A 135 -15.91 1.97 18.32
N HIS A 136 -14.70 1.63 17.91
CA HIS A 136 -13.72 2.62 17.45
C HIS A 136 -14.23 3.34 16.19
N GLY A 137 -13.90 4.62 16.08
CA GLY A 137 -14.24 5.41 14.90
C GLY A 137 -13.40 5.01 13.69
N SER A 138 -13.95 5.15 12.49
CA SER A 138 -13.23 4.86 11.26
C SER A 138 -12.10 5.87 11.03
N ASP A 139 -11.02 5.40 10.41
CA ASP A 139 -9.98 6.29 9.90
C ASP A 139 -10.47 7.03 8.66
N LEU A 140 -10.07 8.30 8.51
CA LEU A 140 -10.39 9.12 7.36
C LEU A 140 -9.17 9.27 6.46
N ARG A 141 -9.39 9.25 5.15
CA ARG A 141 -8.38 9.57 4.14
C ARG A 141 -8.69 10.94 3.54
N TYR A 142 -7.69 11.80 3.46
CA TYR A 142 -7.77 13.08 2.76
C TYR A 142 -6.64 13.19 1.74
N ASP A 143 -6.97 13.32 0.47
CA ASP A 143 -6.00 13.53 -0.59
C ASP A 143 -5.71 15.04 -0.72
N LEU A 144 -4.48 15.44 -0.42
CA LEU A 144 -4.03 16.83 -0.45
C LEU A 144 -3.12 17.07 -1.64
N GLU A 145 -3.54 17.94 -2.56
CA GLU A 145 -2.70 18.38 -3.67
C GLU A 145 -1.81 19.57 -3.29
N ILE A 146 -0.54 19.50 -3.67
CA ILE A 146 0.45 20.57 -3.49
C ILE A 146 1.24 20.81 -4.77
N SER A 147 1.76 22.01 -4.96
CA SER A 147 2.68 22.29 -6.08
C SER A 147 4.08 21.74 -5.81
N LEU A 148 4.89 21.64 -6.87
CA LEU A 148 6.29 21.24 -6.75
C LEU A 148 7.10 22.23 -5.89
N GLU A 149 6.80 23.53 -5.96
CA GLU A 149 7.51 24.53 -5.13
C GLU A 149 7.13 24.42 -3.65
N GLU A 150 5.84 24.16 -3.36
CA GLU A 150 5.36 23.89 -2.00
C GLU A 150 6.02 22.62 -1.44
N ALA A 151 6.12 21.57 -2.24
CA ALA A 151 6.81 20.33 -1.85
C ALA A 151 8.30 20.57 -1.57
N ALA A 152 8.96 21.45 -2.32
CA ALA A 152 10.38 21.73 -2.16
C ALA A 152 10.70 22.66 -0.97
N LYS A 153 9.83 23.61 -0.63
CA LYS A 153 10.00 24.48 0.56
C LYS A 153 9.48 23.87 1.85
N GLY A 154 8.47 23.00 1.76
CA GLY A 154 7.61 22.68 2.88
C GLY A 154 6.62 23.81 3.12
N THR A 155 5.40 23.46 3.56
CA THR A 155 4.33 24.44 3.76
C THR A 155 3.39 23.99 4.88
N GLU A 156 2.69 24.94 5.49
CA GLU A 156 1.58 24.65 6.39
C GLU A 156 0.28 24.86 5.63
N LYS A 157 -0.58 23.83 5.60
CA LYS A 157 -1.93 23.94 5.02
C LYS A 157 -3.00 23.68 6.06
N GLU A 158 -4.09 24.43 5.94
CA GLU A 158 -5.30 24.23 6.73
C GLU A 158 -6.29 23.39 5.90
N ILE A 159 -6.63 22.21 6.41
CA ILE A 159 -7.56 21.29 5.76
C ILE A 159 -8.90 21.36 6.46
N ARG A 160 -9.98 21.52 5.68
CA ARG A 160 -11.36 21.50 6.16
C ARG A 160 -12.07 20.28 5.62
N TYR A 161 -12.64 19.47 6.51
CA TYR A 161 -13.35 18.25 6.14
C TYR A 161 -14.51 18.02 7.11
N ARG A 162 -15.54 17.32 6.65
CA ARG A 162 -16.67 16.93 7.49
C ARG A 162 -16.42 15.57 8.08
N ARG A 163 -16.68 15.43 9.38
CA ARG A 163 -16.63 14.15 10.08
C ARG A 163 -17.70 14.08 11.16
N PRO A 164 -18.16 12.88 11.52
CA PRO A 164 -18.91 12.70 12.75
C PRO A 164 -17.97 12.95 13.94
N ILE A 165 -18.32 13.92 14.78
CA ILE A 165 -17.69 14.17 16.08
C ILE A 165 -18.55 13.59 17.19
N GLU A 166 -17.98 13.44 18.37
CA GLU A 166 -18.73 13.07 19.56
C GLU A 166 -19.80 14.12 19.86
N CYS A 167 -21.04 13.68 20.07
CA CYS A 167 -22.15 14.61 20.29
C CYS A 167 -21.92 15.41 21.58
N LYS A 168 -21.81 16.74 21.47
CA LYS A 168 -21.50 17.62 22.61
C LYS A 168 -22.54 17.56 23.74
N LYS A 169 -23.79 17.21 23.43
CA LYS A 169 -24.88 17.12 24.41
C LYS A 169 -24.84 15.84 25.24
N CYS A 170 -24.47 14.69 24.64
CA CYS A 170 -24.52 13.39 25.32
C CYS A 170 -23.16 12.74 25.55
N HIS A 171 -22.07 13.37 25.09
CA HIS A 171 -20.70 12.87 25.22
C HIS A 171 -20.57 11.40 24.76
N GLY A 172 -21.03 11.11 23.55
CA GLY A 172 -20.92 9.77 22.96
C GLY A 172 -21.88 8.73 23.50
N SER A 173 -22.63 9.00 24.58
CA SER A 173 -23.49 8.01 25.23
C SER A 173 -24.74 7.64 24.42
N GLY A 174 -25.20 8.53 23.53
CA GLY A 174 -26.45 8.39 22.77
C GLY A 174 -27.72 8.70 23.59
N SER A 175 -27.61 8.79 24.92
CA SER A 175 -28.72 9.10 25.84
C SER A 175 -28.80 10.58 26.19
N GLU A 176 -29.99 11.07 26.49
CA GLU A 176 -30.14 12.41 27.05
C GLU A 176 -29.44 12.53 28.42
N PRO A 177 -28.77 13.66 28.76
CA PRO A 177 -28.09 13.80 30.04
C PRO A 177 -29.00 13.47 31.22
N GLY A 178 -28.58 12.54 32.07
CA GLY A 178 -29.36 12.04 33.21
C GLY A 178 -30.27 10.84 32.90
N SER A 179 -30.43 10.45 31.64
CA SER A 179 -31.06 9.18 31.26
C SER A 179 -30.05 8.03 31.34
N LYS A 180 -30.53 6.82 31.66
CA LYS A 180 -29.71 5.62 31.81
C LYS A 180 -29.93 4.67 30.63
N LYS A 181 -28.90 3.88 30.33
CA LYS A 181 -29.04 2.70 29.47
C LYS A 181 -29.66 1.59 30.30
N ILE A 182 -30.80 1.08 29.86
CA ILE A 182 -31.47 -0.07 30.49
C ILE A 182 -31.13 -1.34 29.72
N ILE A 183 -31.09 -2.46 30.43
CA ILE A 183 -30.93 -3.78 29.82
C ILE A 183 -32.15 -4.03 28.93
N CYS A 184 -31.92 -4.46 27.69
CA CYS A 184 -33.00 -4.70 26.75
C CYS A 184 -33.93 -5.80 27.30
N PRO A 185 -35.22 -5.52 27.53
CA PRO A 185 -36.14 -6.50 28.14
C PRO A 185 -36.40 -7.71 27.23
N THR A 186 -36.31 -7.51 25.90
CA THR A 186 -36.60 -8.54 24.90
C THR A 186 -35.52 -9.63 24.83
N CYS A 187 -34.25 -9.28 25.08
CA CYS A 187 -33.13 -10.24 25.02
C CYS A 187 -32.39 -10.42 26.36
N GLY A 188 -32.82 -9.73 27.42
CA GLY A 188 -32.19 -9.80 28.74
C GLY A 188 -30.72 -9.39 28.76
N GLY A 189 -30.28 -8.55 27.81
CA GLY A 189 -28.86 -8.17 27.69
C GLY A 189 -28.05 -9.01 26.70
N ALA A 190 -28.61 -10.11 26.18
CA ALA A 190 -27.89 -11.00 25.28
C ALA A 190 -27.65 -10.44 23.87
N GLY A 191 -28.36 -9.36 23.49
CA GLY A 191 -28.27 -8.74 22.16
C GLY A 191 -28.87 -9.56 21.02
N GLN A 192 -29.19 -10.83 21.25
CA GLN A 192 -29.72 -11.78 20.27
C GLN A 192 -30.97 -12.47 20.83
N VAL A 193 -31.92 -12.79 19.95
CA VAL A 193 -33.09 -13.59 20.29
C VAL A 193 -33.05 -14.88 19.47
N THR A 194 -33.33 -16.00 20.12
CA THR A 194 -33.38 -17.31 19.44
C THR A 194 -34.82 -17.58 19.03
N SER A 195 -35.04 -17.83 17.74
CA SER A 195 -36.35 -18.24 17.21
C SER A 195 -36.25 -19.69 16.75
N ASN A 196 -37.04 -20.56 17.39
CA ASN A 196 -37.11 -21.97 17.02
C ASN A 196 -38.27 -22.16 16.03
N ARG A 197 -37.97 -22.65 14.82
CA ARG A 197 -38.96 -23.12 13.86
C ARG A 197 -38.71 -24.60 13.60
N GLY A 198 -39.46 -25.46 14.30
CA GLY A 198 -39.28 -26.91 14.23
C GLY A 198 -37.95 -27.35 14.86
N PHE A 199 -37.19 -28.16 14.14
CA PHE A 199 -35.90 -28.71 14.59
C PHE A 199 -34.69 -27.77 14.35
N ILE A 200 -34.92 -26.58 13.77
CA ILE A 200 -33.86 -25.60 13.49
C ILE A 200 -34.07 -24.36 14.37
N SER A 201 -33.04 -24.00 15.14
CA SER A 201 -32.97 -22.77 15.92
C SER A 201 -32.17 -21.71 15.17
N PHE A 202 -32.77 -20.56 14.88
CA PHE A 202 -32.08 -19.42 14.28
C PHE A 202 -31.82 -18.37 15.36
N ARG A 203 -30.57 -17.92 15.49
CA ARG A 203 -30.23 -16.75 16.30
C ARG A 203 -30.25 -15.53 15.40
N GLN A 204 -31.06 -14.54 15.77
CA GLN A 204 -31.12 -13.26 15.07
C GLN A 204 -30.77 -12.14 16.06
N ALA A 205 -30.21 -11.04 15.56
CA ALA A 205 -30.08 -9.82 16.36
C ALA A 205 -31.44 -9.42 16.94
N CYS A 206 -31.46 -9.07 18.23
CA CYS A 206 -32.69 -8.68 18.91
C CYS A 206 -33.33 -7.48 18.19
N PRO A 207 -34.61 -7.53 17.79
CA PRO A 207 -35.25 -6.46 17.04
C PRO A 207 -35.40 -5.16 17.86
N SER A 208 -35.42 -5.26 19.19
CA SER A 208 -35.61 -4.10 20.07
C SER A 208 -34.31 -3.34 20.39
N CYS A 209 -33.15 -4.01 20.35
CA CYS A 209 -31.86 -3.37 20.62
C CYS A 209 -30.85 -3.49 19.48
N HIS A 210 -31.26 -4.08 18.35
CA HIS A 210 -30.44 -4.31 17.15
C HIS A 210 -29.06 -4.92 17.42
N GLY A 211 -28.96 -5.85 18.37
CA GLY A 211 -27.67 -6.44 18.76
C GLY A 211 -26.99 -5.82 19.98
N ALA A 212 -27.42 -4.64 20.44
CA ALA A 212 -26.68 -3.90 21.47
C ALA A 212 -26.82 -4.45 22.90
N GLY A 213 -27.83 -5.27 23.19
CA GLY A 213 -28.14 -5.80 24.53
C GLY A 213 -28.68 -4.75 25.51
N GLN A 214 -28.51 -3.47 25.23
CA GLN A 214 -29.03 -2.35 26.02
C GLN A 214 -29.87 -1.42 25.13
N THR A 215 -30.86 -0.79 25.72
CA THR A 215 -31.71 0.22 25.07
C THR A 215 -31.63 1.54 25.84
N ILE A 216 -31.69 2.63 25.10
CA ILE A 216 -31.68 3.98 25.67
C ILE A 216 -33.13 4.35 26.00
N GLU A 217 -33.44 4.70 27.26
CA GLU A 217 -34.79 5.13 27.63
C GLU A 217 -35.19 6.43 26.93
N LYS A 218 -34.28 7.42 26.94
CA LYS A 218 -34.48 8.71 26.28
C LYS A 218 -33.33 8.99 25.32
N PRO A 219 -33.52 8.76 24.01
CA PRO A 219 -32.48 9.05 23.03
C PRO A 219 -32.17 10.54 23.03
N CYS A 220 -30.90 10.89 22.90
CA CYS A 220 -30.47 12.28 22.86
C CYS A 220 -31.16 13.02 21.70
N THR A 221 -31.77 14.17 21.96
CA THR A 221 -32.50 14.93 20.92
C THR A 221 -31.60 15.43 19.77
N ASN A 222 -30.30 15.61 20.03
CA ASN A 222 -29.36 16.18 19.06
C ASN A 222 -28.82 15.13 18.07
N CYS A 223 -28.33 14.00 18.59
CA CYS A 223 -27.83 12.89 17.76
C CYS A 223 -28.85 11.75 17.54
N ARG A 224 -30.08 11.89 18.06
CA ARG A 224 -31.18 10.92 17.94
C ARG A 224 -30.80 9.48 18.35
N GLY A 225 -29.94 9.34 19.35
CA GLY A 225 -29.48 8.03 19.84
C GLY A 225 -28.16 7.54 19.24
N GLU A 226 -27.60 8.21 18.23
CA GLU A 226 -26.38 7.77 17.53
C GLU A 226 -25.10 8.03 18.34
N GLY A 227 -25.11 9.02 19.24
CA GLY A 227 -23.95 9.41 20.05
C GLY A 227 -22.93 10.32 19.34
N ARG A 228 -23.11 10.59 18.04
CA ARG A 228 -22.23 11.41 17.20
C ARG A 228 -23.02 12.40 16.35
N GLU A 229 -22.37 13.47 15.91
CA GLU A 229 -22.98 14.52 15.08
C GLU A 229 -22.00 14.98 13.99
N MET A 230 -22.51 15.30 12.79
CA MET A 230 -21.68 15.76 11.69
C MET A 230 -21.22 17.20 11.91
N GLU A 231 -19.91 17.43 11.99
CA GLU A 231 -19.32 18.77 12.10
C GLU A 231 -18.21 18.97 11.06
N THR A 232 -18.02 20.22 10.63
CA THR A 232 -16.86 20.59 9.79
C THR A 232 -15.67 20.82 10.70
N SER A 233 -14.70 19.92 10.68
CA SER A 233 -13.45 20.02 11.41
C SER A 233 -12.36 20.66 10.55
N THR A 234 -11.51 21.44 11.20
CA THR A 234 -10.36 22.09 10.58
C THR A 234 -9.07 21.60 11.24
N VAL A 235 -8.10 21.15 10.45
CA VAL A 235 -6.81 20.65 10.93
C VAL A 235 -5.68 21.36 10.19
N LYS A 236 -4.74 21.92 10.96
CA LYS A 236 -3.50 22.48 10.42
C LYS A 236 -2.47 21.35 10.30
N VAL A 237 -1.91 21.21 9.11
CA VAL A 237 -0.97 20.13 8.78
C VAL A 237 0.32 20.77 8.31
N ARG A 238 1.43 20.39 8.94
CA ARG A 238 2.77 20.77 8.52
C ARG A 238 3.30 19.74 7.54
N ILE A 239 3.56 20.17 6.32
CA ILE A 239 4.12 19.35 5.26
C ILE A 239 5.63 19.61 5.22
N PRO A 240 6.46 18.61 5.54
CA PRO A 240 7.91 18.79 5.52
C PRO A 240 8.42 19.05 4.10
N ALA A 241 9.55 19.75 3.99
CA ALA A 241 10.22 19.92 2.71
C ALA A 241 10.70 18.57 2.16
N GLY A 242 10.57 18.38 0.85
CA GLY A 242 11.02 17.18 0.15
C GLY A 242 9.97 16.08 0.02
N VAL A 243 8.73 16.29 0.48
CA VAL A 243 7.64 15.30 0.37
C VAL A 243 7.45 14.83 -1.06
N ALA A 244 7.34 13.51 -1.25
CA ALA A 244 7.04 12.91 -2.55
C ALA A 244 5.53 12.61 -2.67
N THR A 245 5.05 12.44 -3.89
CA THR A 245 3.69 11.94 -4.13
C THR A 245 3.48 10.59 -3.44
N GLY A 246 2.33 10.41 -2.79
CA GLY A 246 2.01 9.24 -1.98
C GLY A 246 2.51 9.30 -0.53
N SER A 247 3.17 10.39 -0.11
CA SER A 247 3.58 10.56 1.29
C SER A 247 2.34 10.61 2.21
N LYS A 248 2.39 9.85 3.30
CA LYS A 248 1.29 9.73 4.28
C LYS A 248 1.61 10.51 5.54
N LEU A 249 0.78 11.48 5.88
CA LEU A 249 0.84 12.24 7.13
C LEU A 249 -0.34 11.81 8.01
N ARG A 250 -0.05 11.40 9.25
CA ARG A 250 -1.08 10.97 10.22
C ARG A 250 -1.39 12.10 11.19
N SER A 251 -2.67 12.41 11.35
CA SER A 251 -3.17 13.29 12.40
C SER A 251 -4.06 12.50 13.35
N SER A 252 -3.56 12.26 14.57
CA SER A 252 -4.18 11.33 15.50
C SER A 252 -5.47 11.86 16.13
N GLY A 253 -6.49 11.01 16.27
CA GLY A 253 -7.81 11.36 16.83
C GLY A 253 -8.62 12.34 15.96
N LYS A 254 -8.17 12.55 14.71
CA LYS A 254 -8.81 13.44 13.73
C LYS A 254 -9.68 12.69 12.69
N GLY A 255 -9.83 11.37 12.83
CA GLY A 255 -10.77 10.55 12.07
C GLY A 255 -12.20 10.65 12.59
N GLU A 256 -13.05 9.66 12.31
CA GLU A 256 -14.42 9.65 12.79
C GLU A 256 -14.51 9.42 14.30
N ALA A 257 -15.51 9.99 14.98
CA ALA A 257 -15.79 9.63 16.36
C ALA A 257 -16.31 8.19 16.47
N GLY A 258 -15.85 7.47 17.49
CA GLY A 258 -16.33 6.13 17.79
C GLY A 258 -17.78 6.13 18.24
N GLN A 259 -18.45 4.99 18.05
CA GLN A 259 -19.84 4.81 18.50
C GLN A 259 -19.86 4.48 19.99
N MET A 260 -20.91 4.93 20.69
CA MET A 260 -21.16 4.59 22.10
C MET A 260 -19.99 4.89 23.05
N GLY A 261 -19.22 5.96 22.79
CA GLY A 261 -18.05 6.35 23.59
C GLY A 261 -16.73 5.68 23.17
N GLY A 262 -16.67 5.08 21.98
CA GLY A 262 -15.44 4.55 21.42
C GLY A 262 -14.45 5.66 21.02
N GLN A 263 -13.15 5.33 21.00
CA GLN A 263 -12.12 6.28 20.60
C GLN A 263 -12.30 6.72 19.15
N ALA A 264 -11.88 7.95 18.84
CA ALA A 264 -11.90 8.45 17.48
C ALA A 264 -10.80 7.81 16.63
N GLY A 265 -11.11 7.60 15.35
CA GLY A 265 -10.12 7.21 14.35
C GLY A 265 -9.10 8.32 14.06
N ASP A 266 -8.21 8.04 13.11
CA ASP A 266 -7.18 8.97 12.67
C ASP A 266 -7.48 9.54 11.29
N LEU A 267 -6.85 10.69 10.99
CA LEU A 267 -6.88 11.27 9.65
C LEU A 267 -5.53 11.01 8.96
N TYR A 268 -5.56 10.25 7.87
CA TYR A 268 -4.44 10.04 6.97
C TYR A 268 -4.53 11.01 5.81
N ILE A 269 -3.57 11.92 5.74
CA ILE A 269 -3.44 12.87 4.65
C ILE A 269 -2.42 12.30 3.66
N ILE A 270 -2.88 12.03 2.44
CA ILE A 270 -2.03 11.54 1.35
C ILE A 270 -1.70 12.73 0.47
N VAL A 271 -0.41 13.03 0.35
CA VAL A 271 0.07 14.17 -0.42
C VAL A 271 0.26 13.76 -1.88
N HIS A 272 -0.30 14.55 -2.79
CA HIS A 272 -0.09 14.44 -4.23
C HIS A 272 0.60 15.70 -4.73
N VAL A 273 1.79 15.56 -5.30
CA VAL A 273 2.49 16.68 -5.92
C VAL A 273 1.99 16.82 -7.35
N LYS A 274 1.50 18.00 -7.71
CA LYS A 274 1.07 18.31 -9.08
C LYS A 274 2.25 18.23 -10.04
N GLU A 275 1.99 17.70 -11.23
CA GLU A 275 2.92 17.76 -12.35
C GLU A 275 3.22 19.22 -12.70
N HIS A 276 4.47 19.51 -13.02
CA HIS A 276 4.94 20.86 -13.33
C HIS A 276 5.32 20.96 -14.80
N GLU A 277 4.95 22.05 -15.47
CA GLU A 277 5.13 22.21 -16.92
C GLU A 277 6.60 22.18 -17.36
N LEU A 278 7.50 22.71 -16.54
CA LEU A 278 8.93 22.83 -16.84
C LEU A 278 9.82 21.77 -16.18
N PHE A 279 9.33 21.11 -15.12
CA PHE A 279 10.17 20.30 -14.25
C PHE A 279 9.54 18.94 -14.04
N GLU A 280 10.30 17.90 -14.39
CA GLU A 280 9.98 16.53 -14.05
C GLU A 280 10.81 16.10 -12.84
N ARG A 281 10.14 15.59 -11.81
CA ARG A 281 10.81 15.13 -10.59
C ARG A 281 11.09 13.64 -10.68
N HIS A 282 12.36 13.27 -10.57
CA HIS A 282 12.77 11.89 -10.30
C HIS A 282 13.49 11.82 -8.95
N ASP A 283 12.82 11.25 -7.96
CA ASP A 283 13.27 11.18 -6.56
C ASP A 283 13.60 12.55 -5.95
N HIS A 284 14.88 12.90 -5.91
CA HIS A 284 15.41 14.15 -5.37
C HIS A 284 15.92 15.08 -6.48
N ASP A 285 16.14 14.54 -7.67
CA ASP A 285 16.65 15.28 -8.82
C ASP A 285 15.48 15.82 -9.66
N LEU A 286 15.75 16.94 -10.32
CA LEU A 286 14.82 17.59 -11.22
C LEU A 286 15.36 17.54 -12.62
N TYR A 287 14.48 17.33 -13.58
CA TYR A 287 14.79 17.29 -14.99
C TYR A 287 14.04 18.43 -15.66
N CYS A 288 14.75 19.19 -16.48
CA CYS A 288 14.19 20.29 -17.25
C CYS A 288 14.74 20.23 -18.67
N GLU A 289 13.87 20.34 -19.66
CA GLU A 289 14.29 20.48 -21.05
C GLU A 289 14.27 21.95 -21.44
N VAL A 290 15.42 22.45 -21.91
CA VAL A 290 15.60 23.85 -22.26
C VAL A 290 15.96 23.96 -23.74
N PRO A 291 15.10 24.61 -24.56
CA PRO A 291 15.42 24.89 -25.94
C PRO A 291 16.48 25.99 -26.01
N ILE A 292 17.53 25.75 -26.79
CA ILE A 292 18.58 26.74 -27.07
C ILE A 292 18.70 26.99 -28.57
N LYS A 293 19.09 28.21 -28.93
CA LYS A 293 19.31 28.60 -30.32
C LYS A 293 20.52 27.86 -30.90
N PHE A 294 20.43 27.46 -32.16
CA PHE A 294 21.55 26.88 -32.92
C PHE A 294 22.86 27.69 -32.80
N THR A 295 22.78 29.02 -32.94
CA THR A 295 23.97 29.89 -32.87
C THR A 295 24.67 29.82 -31.52
N LEU A 296 23.91 29.72 -30.44
CA LEU A 296 24.43 29.61 -29.09
C LEU A 296 25.05 28.23 -28.83
N ALA A 297 24.43 27.16 -29.37
CA ALA A 297 25.00 25.81 -29.30
C ALA A 297 26.34 25.71 -30.05
N ALA A 298 26.45 26.37 -31.20
CA ALA A 298 27.64 26.38 -32.04
C ALA A 298 28.76 27.26 -31.44
N LEU A 299 28.46 28.51 -31.07
CA LEU A 299 29.44 29.49 -30.61
C LEU A 299 29.78 29.36 -29.12
N GLY A 300 28.90 28.73 -28.34
CA GLY A 300 28.95 28.76 -26.88
C GLY A 300 28.48 30.11 -26.31
N GLY A 301 28.15 30.12 -25.02
CA GLY A 301 27.68 31.32 -24.33
C GLY A 301 27.08 31.00 -22.97
N SER A 302 26.23 31.89 -22.47
CA SER A 302 25.53 31.71 -21.19
C SER A 302 24.04 31.94 -21.38
N ILE A 303 23.22 31.11 -20.72
CA ILE A 303 21.76 31.27 -20.66
C ILE A 303 21.28 31.33 -19.22
N ASN A 304 20.14 31.99 -19.01
CA ASN A 304 19.43 31.93 -17.76
C ASN A 304 18.44 30.76 -17.82
N VAL A 305 18.58 29.83 -16.87
CA VAL A 305 17.72 28.66 -16.74
C VAL A 305 16.85 28.84 -15.50
N PRO A 306 15.53 28.56 -15.58
CA PRO A 306 14.68 28.55 -14.40
C PRO A 306 15.15 27.46 -13.42
N THR A 307 15.25 27.81 -12.14
CA THR A 307 15.28 26.85 -11.03
C THR A 307 13.98 26.97 -10.24
N LEU A 308 13.72 26.08 -9.29
CA LEU A 308 12.48 26.12 -8.49
C LEU A 308 12.24 27.43 -7.72
N PHE A 309 13.29 28.20 -7.41
CA PHE A 309 13.16 29.41 -6.58
C PHE A 309 13.79 30.64 -7.20
N THR A 310 14.80 30.46 -8.05
CA THR A 310 15.62 31.55 -8.62
C THR A 310 15.93 31.30 -10.09
N GLN A 311 16.62 32.22 -10.75
CA GLN A 311 17.21 31.95 -12.06
C GLN A 311 18.69 31.57 -11.88
N GLY A 312 19.13 30.51 -12.55
CA GLY A 312 20.51 30.06 -12.57
C GLY A 312 21.18 30.41 -13.90
N ALA A 313 22.40 30.92 -13.86
CA ALA A 313 23.20 31.09 -15.07
C ALA A 313 23.88 29.76 -15.44
N LEU A 314 23.59 29.23 -16.63
CA LEU A 314 24.23 28.04 -17.18
C LEU A 314 25.16 28.44 -18.33
N LYS A 315 26.44 28.08 -18.21
CA LYS A 315 27.43 28.27 -19.27
C LYS A 315 27.40 27.07 -20.22
N ILE A 316 27.16 27.33 -21.50
CA ILE A 316 27.09 26.36 -22.58
C ILE A 316 28.43 26.41 -23.36
N PRO A 317 29.18 25.30 -23.42
CA PRO A 317 30.39 25.23 -24.25
C PRO A 317 30.03 25.24 -25.73
N ALA A 318 30.96 25.74 -26.55
CA ALA A 318 30.84 25.67 -28.01
C ALA A 318 30.77 24.21 -28.49
N GLY A 319 29.98 23.95 -29.52
CA GLY A 319 29.77 22.61 -30.08
C GLY A 319 28.84 21.71 -29.25
N THR A 320 28.01 22.29 -28.37
CA THR A 320 27.05 21.52 -27.57
C THR A 320 26.03 20.82 -28.47
N GLN A 321 25.92 19.50 -28.32
CA GLN A 321 24.98 18.69 -29.10
C GLN A 321 23.60 18.65 -28.44
N THR A 322 22.56 18.43 -29.24
CA THR A 322 21.20 18.20 -28.72
C THR A 322 21.17 16.95 -27.84
N GLY A 323 20.42 16.99 -26.75
CA GLY A 323 20.35 15.93 -25.74
C GLY A 323 21.49 15.95 -24.71
N THR A 324 22.47 16.85 -24.83
CA THR A 324 23.49 17.02 -23.79
C THR A 324 22.83 17.45 -22.48
N THR A 325 23.17 16.78 -21.37
CA THR A 325 22.65 17.09 -20.04
C THR A 325 23.67 17.86 -19.22
N PHE A 326 23.30 19.03 -18.74
CA PHE A 326 24.08 19.81 -17.79
C PHE A 326 23.55 19.63 -16.38
N ARG A 327 24.43 19.57 -15.39
CA ARG A 327 24.06 19.35 -14.00
C ARG A 327 24.34 20.59 -13.17
N LEU A 328 23.29 21.19 -12.62
CA LEU A 328 23.37 22.24 -11.60
C LEU A 328 23.25 21.60 -10.22
N ARG A 329 24.37 21.59 -9.49
CA ARG A 329 24.45 20.93 -8.19
C ARG A 329 23.62 21.65 -7.13
N GLY A 330 22.86 20.90 -6.34
CA GLY A 330 22.11 21.42 -5.19
C GLY A 330 20.88 22.27 -5.53
N GLN A 331 20.43 22.23 -6.79
CA GLN A 331 19.24 22.94 -7.28
C GLN A 331 18.01 22.02 -7.44
N GLY A 332 18.08 20.79 -6.92
CA GLY A 332 16.97 19.85 -6.85
C GLY A 332 16.18 19.94 -5.53
N ILE A 333 15.49 18.87 -5.19
CA ILE A 333 14.59 18.79 -4.03
C ILE A 333 15.36 18.38 -2.77
N PRO A 334 15.05 18.97 -1.59
CA PRO A 334 15.67 18.56 -0.34
C PRO A 334 15.29 17.13 0.07
N HIS A 335 16.19 16.47 0.78
CA HIS A 335 15.91 15.15 1.34
C HIS A 335 15.03 15.27 2.59
N LEU A 336 14.00 14.41 2.70
CA LEU A 336 13.07 14.37 3.83
C LEU A 336 13.73 14.04 5.19
N ARG A 337 14.77 13.18 5.18
CA ARG A 337 15.40 12.62 6.39
C ARG A 337 16.94 12.81 6.42
N GLY A 338 17.46 13.75 5.65
CA GLY A 338 18.91 13.94 5.53
C GLY A 338 19.30 15.38 5.23
N ASN A 339 20.60 15.64 5.29
CA ASN A 339 21.16 16.92 4.88
C ASN A 339 21.56 16.86 3.41
N GLY A 340 21.06 17.82 2.63
CA GLY A 340 21.40 17.96 1.22
C GLY A 340 20.18 18.11 0.32
N LYS A 341 20.43 18.60 -0.89
CA LYS A 341 19.45 18.73 -1.97
C LYS A 341 19.91 17.87 -3.13
N GLY A 342 18.98 17.36 -3.93
CA GLY A 342 19.31 16.79 -5.22
C GLY A 342 19.83 17.83 -6.20
N ASP A 343 20.07 17.39 -7.43
CA ASP A 343 20.59 18.20 -8.52
C ASP A 343 19.49 18.56 -9.54
N LEU A 344 19.70 19.62 -10.31
CA LEU A 344 18.89 19.95 -11.48
C LEU A 344 19.64 19.54 -12.74
N LEU A 345 19.06 18.62 -13.49
CA LEU A 345 19.56 18.07 -14.75
C LEU A 345 18.84 18.76 -15.90
N ILE A 346 19.59 19.56 -16.65
CA ILE A 346 19.08 20.37 -17.74
C ILE A 346 19.45 19.68 -19.04
N ARG A 347 18.46 19.13 -19.73
CA ARG A 347 18.63 18.59 -21.08
C ARG A 347 18.49 19.72 -22.08
N VAL A 348 19.51 19.89 -22.90
CA VAL A 348 19.52 20.95 -23.92
C VAL A 348 18.95 20.41 -25.22
N GLN A 349 17.97 21.13 -25.77
CA GLN A 349 17.39 20.84 -27.08
C GLN A 349 17.77 21.97 -28.04
N VAL A 350 18.50 21.65 -29.11
CA VAL A 350 18.88 22.67 -30.09
C VAL A 350 17.70 22.94 -31.02
N GLU A 351 17.18 24.17 -30.98
CA GLU A 351 16.11 24.64 -31.84
C GLU A 351 16.68 25.20 -33.15
N VAL A 352 16.17 24.68 -34.27
CA VAL A 352 16.50 25.15 -35.62
C VAL A 352 15.40 26.12 -36.08
N PRO A 353 15.73 27.34 -36.54
CA PRO A 353 14.73 28.31 -36.98
C PRO A 353 13.87 27.79 -38.13
N THR A 354 12.54 27.94 -38.03
CA THR A 354 11.60 27.49 -39.07
C THR A 354 11.45 28.47 -40.23
N LYS A 355 11.77 29.75 -40.01
CA LYS A 355 11.72 30.82 -41.02
C LYS A 355 13.02 31.62 -40.98
N LEU A 356 13.57 31.89 -42.16
CA LEU A 356 14.82 32.62 -42.35
C LEU A 356 14.60 33.78 -43.33
N SER A 357 15.20 34.93 -43.04
CA SER A 357 15.28 36.04 -44.00
C SER A 357 16.28 35.74 -45.12
N SER A 358 16.21 36.49 -46.23
CA SER A 358 17.16 36.36 -47.35
C SER A 358 18.62 36.54 -46.91
N GLU A 359 18.88 37.51 -46.02
CA GLU A 359 20.21 37.74 -45.45
C GLU A 359 20.68 36.59 -44.55
N GLN A 360 19.79 36.04 -43.71
CA GLN A 360 20.11 34.91 -42.82
C GLN A 360 20.41 33.65 -43.63
N LYS A 361 19.65 33.40 -44.70
CA LYS A 361 19.86 32.27 -45.60
C LYS A 361 21.23 32.36 -46.28
N LYS A 362 21.58 33.53 -46.83
CA LYS A 362 22.87 33.75 -47.49
C LYS A 362 24.04 33.49 -46.53
N LYS A 363 23.96 33.96 -45.28
CA LYS A 363 25.00 33.71 -44.26
C LYS A 363 25.13 32.22 -43.89
N LEU A 364 24.04 31.46 -43.92
CA LEU A 364 24.09 30.02 -43.67
C LEU A 364 24.66 29.25 -44.87
N GLU A 365 24.39 29.71 -46.10
CA GLU A 365 25.00 29.17 -47.32
C GLU A 365 26.53 29.44 -47.33
N ASP A 366 26.95 30.68 -47.03
CA ASP A 366 28.37 31.03 -46.89
C ASP A 366 29.06 30.21 -45.78
N TYR A 367 28.35 29.97 -44.66
CA TYR A 367 28.85 29.12 -43.57
C TYR A 367 28.98 27.65 -43.99
N ALA A 368 28.03 27.12 -44.76
CA ALA A 368 28.08 25.75 -45.27
C ALA A 368 29.25 25.55 -46.25
N GLU A 369 29.49 26.53 -47.14
CA GLU A 369 30.64 26.52 -48.06
C GLU A 369 31.97 26.62 -47.30
N ALA A 370 32.06 27.50 -46.29
CA ALA A 370 33.24 27.65 -45.44
C ALA A 370 33.54 26.42 -44.57
N CYS A 371 32.51 25.69 -44.12
CA CYS A 371 32.69 24.42 -43.44
C CYS A 371 33.19 23.31 -44.38
N GLY A 372 33.17 23.55 -45.70
CA GLY A 372 33.61 22.61 -46.73
C GLY A 372 32.75 21.36 -46.79
N ASP A 373 31.48 21.44 -46.38
CA ASP A 373 30.57 20.36 -45.95
C ASP A 373 30.76 19.03 -46.72
N PRO A 374 31.69 18.16 -46.28
CA PRO A 374 31.84 16.83 -46.84
C PRO A 374 31.02 15.91 -45.93
N ALA A 375 29.76 15.73 -46.30
CA ALA A 375 28.86 14.69 -45.80
C ALA A 375 28.88 14.45 -44.27
N ASN A 376 28.04 15.19 -43.55
CA ASN A 376 27.50 14.91 -42.21
C ASN A 376 27.85 13.49 -41.64
N PRO A 377 28.88 13.34 -40.79
CA PRO A 377 29.38 12.02 -40.37
C PRO A 377 28.35 11.20 -39.57
N MET A 378 27.42 11.86 -38.87
CA MET A 378 26.31 11.16 -38.20
C MET A 378 25.26 10.61 -39.17
N SER A 379 24.83 11.39 -40.17
CA SER A 379 23.86 10.88 -41.15
C SER A 379 24.49 9.82 -42.05
N ASP A 380 25.75 9.98 -42.42
CA ASP A 380 26.47 8.99 -43.23
C ASP A 380 26.67 7.67 -42.48
N SER A 381 27.00 7.73 -41.19
CA SER A 381 27.08 6.53 -40.35
C SER A 381 25.72 5.85 -40.17
N PHE A 382 24.64 6.62 -40.08
CA PHE A 382 23.27 6.11 -39.99
C PHE A 382 22.83 5.46 -41.30
N VAL A 383 23.05 6.10 -42.44
CA VAL A 383 22.73 5.57 -43.78
C VAL A 383 23.55 4.31 -44.08
N ALA A 384 24.83 4.27 -43.70
CA ALA A 384 25.66 3.07 -43.84
C ALA A 384 25.17 1.91 -42.96
N LYS A 385 24.74 2.18 -41.73
CA LYS A 385 24.12 1.18 -40.84
C LYS A 385 22.77 0.69 -41.37
N ALA A 386 21.93 1.59 -41.87
CA ALA A 386 20.63 1.25 -42.47
C ALA A 386 20.81 0.37 -43.72
N LYS A 387 21.75 0.70 -44.62
CA LYS A 387 22.07 -0.13 -45.80
C LYS A 387 22.59 -1.54 -45.46
N LYS A 388 23.24 -1.73 -44.30
CA LYS A 388 23.63 -3.05 -43.79
C LYS A 388 22.49 -3.85 -43.17
N PHE A 389 21.42 -3.19 -42.71
CA PHE A 389 20.25 -3.84 -42.12
C PHE A 389 19.25 -4.34 -43.19
N PHE A 390 19.16 -3.64 -44.32
CA PHE A 390 18.32 -4.02 -45.46
C PHE A 390 19.01 -4.96 -46.48
N LYS A 391 20.25 -5.38 -46.21
CA LYS A 391 20.95 -6.46 -46.91
C LYS A 391 20.94 -7.69 -46.02
#